data_AF-A0A7G8W3Z2-F1
#
_entry.id   AF-A0A7G8W3Z2-F1
#
_cell.length_a   1.000
_cell.length_b   1.000
_cell.length_c   1.000
_cell.angle_alpha   90.00
_cell.angle_beta   90.00
_cell.angle_gamma   90.00
#
_symmetry.space_group_name_H-M   'P 1'
#
loop_
_entity.id
_entity.type
_entity.pdbx_description
1 polymer ?
#
loop_
_entity_poly.entity_id
_entity_poly.type
_entity_poly.pdbx_seq_one_letter_code
_entity_poly.pdbx_strand_id
1 'polypeptide(L)'
;MPLTTTSTTRAPWQLFANTAAERTALARRQFFEEGVRPSGLVGEAVIQSWMRCNRAHQNTRRAVVFDAVTPSRLHATLGRNRELLAAAQLDLHSMESALAGTDCRVLLTDAQGVIVHATQHDAAAQQPILRQTARVGINIAESVIGTSAPGIVAATGQACTVNGAEHYYDCLSTMQCAAAPIRDVHGHLAGVLDVTAESRRFGFDAASMVALFATTIENRLLQAQSHDHLVLRFQASPSLFGTPLEGLAGIATDGTVAWMNTAGAGLIQPRHCGGSGPGDVERLFGLDLRALLRLGRSKGPQPVRLTSGLSVWLQATWQGRDGIDFRHATPLRAARIADAGRAIQVIEVAETAASTTTMKTATTPADTPVIPAAASPSEADTLRGHSRKLIEDALAAHGGNIAQAARQLKVSRGMLYRRLYRWSHTDCVVPDTNTSAG
;
A
#
# COMPACT_ATOMS: atom_id res chain seq x y z
N MET A 1 -9.77 -75.77 -15.31
CA MET A 1 -9.38 -74.57 -16.08
C MET A 1 -10.30 -74.41 -17.26
N PRO A 2 -10.68 -73.20 -17.71
CA PRO A 2 -10.58 -71.84 -17.11
C PRO A 2 -12.01 -71.21 -16.89
N LEU A 3 -12.29 -70.25 -15.98
CA LEU A 3 -11.93 -68.81 -15.90
C LEU A 3 -12.30 -68.05 -17.21
N THR A 4 -12.96 -66.90 -17.28
CA THR A 4 -13.34 -65.84 -16.33
C THR A 4 -14.24 -64.86 -17.10
N THR A 5 -15.14 -64.19 -16.39
CA THR A 5 -15.92 -63.02 -16.83
C THR A 5 -15.03 -61.92 -17.42
N THR A 6 -15.27 -61.52 -18.66
CA THR A 6 -14.67 -60.33 -19.26
C THR A 6 -15.35 -59.08 -18.73
N SER A 7 -14.66 -58.43 -17.80
CA SER A 7 -14.92 -57.06 -17.36
C SER A 7 -14.88 -56.12 -18.56
N THR A 8 -15.94 -55.36 -18.79
CA THR A 8 -15.92 -54.18 -19.64
C THR A 8 -15.07 -53.13 -18.93
N THR A 9 -13.79 -53.07 -19.30
CA THR A 9 -12.81 -52.11 -18.78
C THR A 9 -13.28 -50.70 -19.10
N ARG A 10 -13.83 -50.03 -18.08
CA ARG A 10 -14.15 -48.60 -18.07
C ARG A 10 -12.85 -47.84 -18.33
N ALA A 11 -12.76 -47.18 -19.48
CA ALA A 11 -11.58 -46.42 -19.88
C ALA A 11 -11.13 -45.45 -18.76
N PRO A 12 -9.81 -45.28 -18.54
CA PRO A 12 -9.31 -44.39 -17.50
C PRO A 12 -9.78 -42.97 -17.75
N TRP A 13 -10.29 -42.34 -16.70
CA TRP A 13 -10.80 -40.98 -16.68
C TRP A 13 -9.67 -40.06 -17.18
N GLN A 14 -9.96 -39.18 -18.14
CA GLN A 14 -8.97 -38.25 -18.68
C GLN A 14 -8.42 -37.37 -17.53
N LEU A 15 -7.19 -37.68 -17.11
CA LEU A 15 -6.53 -37.13 -15.91
C LEU A 15 -6.06 -35.68 -16.05
N PHE A 16 -6.28 -35.03 -17.20
CA PHE A 16 -5.86 -33.66 -17.44
C PHE A 16 -6.98 -32.90 -18.14
N ALA A 17 -7.59 -31.95 -17.44
CA ALA A 17 -8.35 -30.90 -18.09
C ALA A 17 -7.34 -30.05 -18.91
N ASN A 18 -7.44 -30.15 -20.23
CA ASN A 18 -6.43 -29.66 -21.16
C ASN A 18 -6.49 -28.14 -21.33
N THR A 19 -7.62 -27.52 -20.98
CA THR A 19 -7.79 -26.06 -21.02
C THR A 19 -8.13 -25.46 -19.66
N ALA A 20 -7.83 -24.16 -19.47
CA ALA A 20 -8.20 -23.44 -18.25
C ALA A 20 -9.73 -23.41 -18.02
N ALA A 21 -10.50 -23.38 -19.10
CA ALA A 21 -11.96 -23.44 -19.05
C ALA A 21 -12.45 -24.81 -18.55
N GLU A 22 -11.88 -25.90 -19.05
CA GLU A 22 -12.18 -27.27 -18.58
C GLU A 22 -11.83 -27.45 -17.10
N ARG A 23 -10.67 -26.95 -16.66
CA ARG A 23 -10.27 -27.00 -15.24
C ARG A 23 -11.26 -26.27 -14.36
N THR A 24 -11.68 -25.08 -14.77
CA THR A 24 -12.66 -24.27 -14.04
C THR A 24 -14.03 -24.95 -14.01
N ALA A 25 -14.47 -25.54 -15.13
CA ALA A 25 -15.74 -26.28 -15.19
C ALA A 25 -15.73 -27.52 -14.28
N LEU A 26 -14.62 -28.27 -14.26
CA LEU A 26 -14.44 -29.38 -13.32
C LEU A 26 -14.44 -28.90 -11.86
N ALA A 27 -13.76 -27.79 -11.58
CA ALA A 27 -13.72 -27.18 -10.25
C ALA A 27 -15.12 -26.78 -9.77
N ARG A 28 -15.93 -26.17 -10.66
CA ARG A 28 -17.32 -25.82 -10.35
C ARG A 28 -18.16 -27.05 -10.04
N ARG A 29 -18.05 -28.11 -10.83
CA ARG A 29 -18.78 -29.37 -10.60
C ARG A 29 -18.43 -29.96 -9.23
N GLN A 30 -17.14 -30.09 -8.95
CA GLN A 30 -16.66 -30.60 -7.66
C GLN A 30 -17.20 -29.76 -6.50
N PHE A 31 -17.12 -28.43 -6.61
CA PHE A 31 -17.51 -27.54 -5.51
C PHE A 31 -19.03 -27.43 -5.32
N PHE A 32 -19.78 -27.13 -6.39
CA PHE A 32 -21.20 -26.80 -6.33
C PHE A 32 -22.13 -28.02 -6.40
N GLU A 33 -21.72 -29.11 -7.07
CA GLU A 33 -22.56 -30.31 -7.22
C GLU A 33 -22.12 -31.43 -6.28
N GLU A 34 -20.81 -31.68 -6.17
CA GLU A 34 -20.27 -32.82 -5.40
C GLU A 34 -19.92 -32.44 -3.95
N GLY A 35 -19.88 -31.15 -3.62
CA GLY A 35 -19.49 -30.66 -2.28
C GLY A 35 -18.02 -30.90 -1.93
N VAL A 36 -17.18 -31.19 -2.92
CA VAL A 36 -15.75 -31.47 -2.80
C VAL A 36 -14.95 -30.19 -3.07
N ARG A 37 -13.95 -29.93 -2.23
CA ARG A 37 -13.06 -28.79 -2.42
C ARG A 37 -12.15 -29.00 -3.66
N PRO A 38 -12.18 -28.11 -4.67
CA PRO A 38 -11.47 -28.31 -5.94
C PRO A 38 -10.02 -27.82 -5.91
N SER A 39 -9.24 -28.30 -4.93
CA SER A 39 -7.85 -27.88 -4.73
C SER A 39 -6.97 -28.18 -5.95
N GLY A 40 -6.21 -27.18 -6.42
CA GLY A 40 -5.29 -27.31 -7.55
C GLY A 40 -5.92 -27.13 -8.95
N LEU A 41 -7.25 -27.03 -9.04
CA LEU A 41 -7.94 -26.75 -10.31
C LEU A 41 -8.09 -25.25 -10.59
N VAL A 42 -8.32 -24.46 -9.53
CA VAL A 42 -8.44 -22.99 -9.53
C VAL A 42 -7.64 -22.41 -8.37
N GLY A 43 -7.41 -21.09 -8.38
CA GLY A 43 -6.68 -20.41 -7.32
C GLY A 43 -7.35 -20.52 -5.95
N GLU A 44 -6.56 -20.64 -4.89
CA GLU A 44 -7.05 -20.75 -3.51
C GLU A 44 -7.95 -19.56 -3.11
N ALA A 45 -7.62 -18.35 -3.57
CA ALA A 45 -8.42 -17.16 -3.32
C ALA A 45 -9.85 -17.25 -3.94
N VAL A 46 -9.97 -17.90 -5.11
CA VAL A 46 -11.26 -18.16 -5.77
C VAL A 46 -12.07 -19.17 -4.96
N ILE A 47 -11.44 -20.26 -4.49
CA ILE A 47 -12.11 -21.27 -3.64
C ILE A 47 -12.64 -20.62 -2.35
N GLN A 48 -11.83 -19.82 -1.67
CA GLN A 48 -12.26 -19.11 -0.46
C GLN A 48 -13.41 -18.13 -0.74
N SER A 49 -13.38 -17.47 -1.89
CA SER A 49 -14.47 -16.59 -2.33
C SER A 49 -15.75 -17.37 -2.59
N TRP A 50 -15.69 -18.50 -3.32
CA TRP A 50 -16.84 -19.39 -3.52
C TRP A 50 -17.42 -19.88 -2.20
N MET A 51 -16.58 -20.22 -1.22
CA MET A 51 -17.04 -20.62 0.12
C MET A 51 -17.79 -19.49 0.84
N ARG A 52 -17.29 -18.25 0.79
CA ARG A 52 -17.99 -17.08 1.37
C ARG A 52 -19.31 -16.81 0.66
N CYS A 53 -19.31 -16.83 -0.67
CA CYS A 53 -20.50 -16.59 -1.48
C CYS A 53 -21.56 -17.67 -1.27
N ASN A 54 -21.18 -18.95 -1.22
CA ASN A 54 -22.10 -20.07 -1.05
C ASN A 54 -22.78 -20.08 0.33
N ARG A 55 -22.10 -19.58 1.37
CA ARG A 55 -22.72 -19.37 2.69
C ARG A 55 -23.85 -18.32 2.66
N ALA A 56 -23.73 -17.31 1.80
CA ALA A 56 -24.71 -16.23 1.70
C ALA A 56 -25.79 -16.49 0.64
N HIS A 57 -25.44 -17.14 -0.47
CA HIS A 57 -26.28 -17.29 -1.65
C HIS A 57 -26.07 -18.66 -2.31
N GLN A 58 -26.99 -19.60 -2.12
CA GLN A 58 -26.83 -20.97 -2.66
C GLN A 58 -27.13 -21.12 -4.16
N ASN A 59 -27.74 -20.11 -4.80
CA ASN A 59 -28.16 -20.18 -6.20
C ASN A 59 -27.24 -19.36 -7.12
N THR A 60 -26.38 -20.03 -7.87
CA THR A 60 -25.44 -19.43 -8.85
C THR A 60 -26.12 -18.93 -10.13
N ARG A 61 -27.38 -19.31 -10.39
CA ARG A 61 -28.16 -18.88 -11.57
C ARG A 61 -29.01 -17.64 -11.31
N ARG A 62 -28.97 -17.10 -10.08
CA ARG A 62 -29.67 -15.86 -9.75
C ARG A 62 -29.16 -14.73 -10.65
N ALA A 63 -30.08 -13.97 -11.22
CA ALA A 63 -29.73 -12.75 -11.93
C ALA A 63 -29.11 -11.73 -10.96
N VAL A 64 -27.92 -11.24 -11.29
CA VAL A 64 -27.26 -10.16 -10.55
C VAL A 64 -27.90 -8.85 -10.98
N VAL A 65 -28.32 -8.04 -10.00
CA VAL A 65 -28.86 -6.71 -10.25
C VAL A 65 -27.78 -5.69 -9.90
N PHE A 66 -27.43 -4.84 -10.87
CA PHE A 66 -26.43 -3.80 -10.72
C PHE A 66 -27.08 -2.47 -10.32
N ASP A 67 -27.63 -2.47 -9.11
CA ASP A 67 -28.28 -1.28 -8.56
C ASP A 67 -27.25 -0.24 -8.15
N ALA A 68 -27.52 1.00 -8.54
CA ALA A 68 -26.80 2.14 -8.02
C ALA A 68 -27.14 2.33 -6.55
N VAL A 69 -26.14 2.66 -5.74
CA VAL A 69 -26.38 3.13 -4.38
C VAL A 69 -27.21 4.41 -4.39
N THR A 70 -27.88 4.70 -3.27
CA THR A 70 -28.67 5.93 -3.15
C THR A 70 -27.80 7.18 -3.42
N PRO A 71 -28.37 8.27 -3.97
CA PRO A 71 -27.61 9.50 -4.25
C PRO A 71 -26.86 10.05 -3.02
N SER A 72 -27.48 9.98 -1.84
CA SER A 72 -26.85 10.38 -0.57
C SER A 72 -25.65 9.50 -0.21
N ARG A 73 -25.76 8.17 -0.42
CA ARG A 73 -24.64 7.25 -0.21
C ARG A 73 -23.53 7.51 -1.22
N LEU A 74 -23.85 7.75 -2.49
CA LEU A 74 -22.88 8.08 -3.52
C LEU A 74 -22.13 9.37 -3.19
N HIS A 75 -22.84 10.45 -2.84
CA HIS A 75 -22.21 11.72 -2.47
C HIS A 75 -21.26 11.56 -1.28
N ALA A 76 -21.68 10.82 -0.24
CA ALA A 76 -20.84 10.53 0.91
C ALA A 76 -19.61 9.67 0.54
N THR A 77 -19.78 8.67 -0.33
CA THR A 77 -18.67 7.84 -0.84
C THR A 77 -17.68 8.69 -1.65
N LEU A 78 -18.12 9.52 -2.59
CA LEU A 78 -17.24 10.41 -3.34
C LEU A 78 -16.53 11.42 -2.44
N GLY A 79 -17.22 11.96 -1.43
CA GLY A 79 -16.64 12.86 -0.44
C GLY A 79 -15.53 12.24 0.39
N ARG A 80 -15.70 10.99 0.87
CA ARG A 80 -14.67 10.27 1.63
C ARG A 80 -13.46 9.86 0.79
N ASN A 81 -13.65 9.62 -0.51
CA ASN A 81 -12.60 9.14 -1.41
C ASN A 81 -11.98 10.26 -2.27
N ARG A 82 -12.13 11.53 -1.88
CA ARG A 82 -11.60 12.67 -2.66
C ARG A 82 -10.09 12.61 -2.89
N GLU A 83 -9.32 12.28 -1.87
CA GLU A 83 -7.86 12.17 -1.97
C GLU A 83 -7.44 10.99 -2.85
N LEU A 84 -8.11 9.84 -2.73
CA LEU A 84 -7.89 8.68 -3.61
C LEU A 84 -8.18 9.05 -5.08
N LEU A 85 -9.30 9.72 -5.36
CA LEU A 85 -9.65 10.15 -6.71
C LEU A 85 -8.63 11.16 -7.27
N ALA A 86 -8.17 12.10 -6.44
CA ALA A 86 -7.14 13.06 -6.83
C ALA A 86 -5.80 12.38 -7.13
N ALA A 87 -5.38 11.44 -6.29
CA ALA A 87 -4.16 10.65 -6.49
C ALA A 87 -4.22 9.77 -7.74
N ALA A 88 -5.40 9.21 -8.04
CA ALA A 88 -5.62 8.30 -9.16
C ALA A 88 -5.83 9.00 -10.52
N GLN A 89 -6.18 10.29 -10.54
CA GLN A 89 -6.66 10.98 -11.73
C GLN A 89 -5.74 10.80 -12.94
N LEU A 90 -4.44 11.07 -12.81
CA LEU A 90 -3.49 10.98 -13.92
C LEU A 90 -3.34 9.55 -14.46
N ASP A 91 -3.30 8.57 -13.56
CA ASP A 91 -3.11 7.16 -13.91
C ASP A 91 -4.34 6.59 -14.59
N LEU A 92 -5.54 6.93 -14.11
CA LEU A 92 -6.80 6.53 -14.72
C LEU A 92 -6.92 7.05 -16.16
N HIS A 93 -6.58 8.32 -16.41
CA HIS A 93 -6.55 8.87 -17.77
C HIS A 93 -5.50 8.18 -18.65
N SER A 94 -4.33 7.86 -18.09
CA SER A 94 -3.27 7.15 -18.82
C SER A 94 -3.70 5.73 -19.21
N MET A 95 -4.37 5.02 -18.31
CA MET A 95 -4.93 3.70 -18.57
C MET A 95 -6.05 3.76 -19.61
N GLU A 96 -6.96 4.75 -19.51
CA GLU A 96 -8.01 4.96 -20.51
C GLU A 96 -7.44 5.17 -21.91
N SER A 97 -6.41 6.02 -22.03
CA SER A 97 -5.71 6.24 -23.30
C SER A 97 -4.98 4.99 -23.80
N ALA A 98 -4.34 4.23 -22.91
CA ALA A 98 -3.59 3.02 -23.29
C ALA A 98 -4.51 1.87 -23.72
N LEU A 99 -5.74 1.82 -23.18
CA LEU A 99 -6.74 0.81 -23.49
C LEU A 99 -7.75 1.29 -24.54
N ALA A 100 -7.58 2.50 -25.08
CA ALA A 100 -8.41 3.02 -26.16
C ALA A 100 -8.37 2.06 -27.37
N GLY A 101 -9.55 1.73 -27.90
CA GLY A 101 -9.71 0.76 -28.99
C GLY A 101 -9.71 -0.70 -28.56
N THR A 102 -9.56 -1.00 -27.27
CA THR A 102 -9.79 -2.34 -26.71
C THR A 102 -11.19 -2.44 -26.10
N ASP A 103 -11.65 -3.67 -25.86
CA ASP A 103 -12.91 -3.95 -25.16
C ASP A 103 -12.80 -3.85 -23.61
N CYS A 104 -11.71 -3.29 -23.09
CA CYS A 104 -11.46 -3.21 -21.65
C CYS A 104 -12.06 -1.93 -21.03
N ARG A 105 -12.55 -2.02 -19.79
CA ARG A 105 -12.97 -0.88 -18.97
C ARG A 105 -12.12 -0.84 -17.70
N VAL A 106 -11.76 0.37 -17.27
CA VAL A 106 -11.02 0.60 -16.02
C VAL A 106 -12.02 1.07 -14.97
N LEU A 107 -12.02 0.40 -13.83
CA LEU A 107 -12.87 0.69 -12.69
C LEU A 107 -12.01 0.97 -11.47
N LEU A 108 -12.43 1.96 -10.68
CA LEU A 108 -11.89 2.19 -9.34
C LEU A 108 -13.05 2.08 -8.36
N THR A 109 -12.87 1.27 -7.32
CA THR A 109 -13.84 1.14 -6.22
C THR A 109 -13.31 1.74 -4.94
N ASP A 110 -14.23 2.16 -4.06
CA ASP A 110 -13.89 2.39 -2.66
C ASP A 110 -13.66 1.07 -1.91
N ALA A 111 -13.18 1.16 -0.68
CA ALA A 111 -12.96 0.00 0.19
C ALA A 111 -14.20 -0.90 0.44
N GLN A 112 -15.40 -0.41 0.13
CA GLN A 112 -16.68 -1.12 0.31
C GLN A 112 -17.22 -1.71 -1.00
N GLY A 113 -16.47 -1.59 -2.10
CA GLY A 113 -16.85 -2.11 -3.42
C GLY A 113 -17.79 -1.21 -4.21
N VAL A 114 -17.99 0.06 -3.82
CA VAL A 114 -18.76 1.02 -4.63
C VAL A 114 -17.84 1.64 -5.67
N ILE A 115 -18.23 1.59 -6.95
CA ILE A 115 -17.47 2.19 -8.04
C ILE A 115 -17.45 3.72 -7.87
N VAL A 116 -16.26 4.30 -7.75
CA VAL A 116 -16.02 5.75 -7.64
C VAL A 116 -15.51 6.36 -8.94
N HIS A 117 -14.97 5.54 -9.85
CA HIS A 117 -14.60 5.94 -11.20
C HIS A 117 -14.81 4.78 -12.18
N ALA A 118 -15.25 5.09 -13.39
CA ALA A 118 -15.35 4.14 -14.49
C ALA A 118 -15.04 4.86 -15.81
N THR A 119 -14.16 4.29 -16.63
CA THR A 119 -13.87 4.85 -17.96
C THR A 119 -15.06 4.72 -18.89
N GLN A 120 -15.23 5.72 -19.76
CA GLN A 120 -16.32 5.72 -20.74
C GLN A 120 -15.82 5.07 -22.03
N HIS A 121 -16.65 4.23 -22.64
CA HIS A 121 -16.29 3.61 -23.91
C HIS A 121 -17.51 3.52 -24.82
N ASP A 122 -17.41 4.12 -26.00
CA ASP A 122 -18.51 4.23 -26.97
C ASP A 122 -18.80 2.91 -27.71
N ALA A 123 -17.87 1.94 -27.71
CA ALA A 123 -18.07 0.61 -28.34
C ALA A 123 -19.02 -0.31 -27.55
N ALA A 124 -19.92 0.26 -26.76
CA ALA A 124 -20.71 -0.43 -25.77
C ALA A 124 -21.69 -1.45 -26.36
N ALA A 125 -21.96 -1.47 -27.68
CA ALA A 125 -23.02 -2.29 -28.28
C ALA A 125 -22.82 -3.80 -28.10
N GLN A 126 -21.58 -4.25 -27.86
CA GLN A 126 -21.24 -5.67 -27.69
C GLN A 126 -20.97 -6.07 -26.22
N GLN A 127 -21.26 -5.20 -25.24
CA GLN A 127 -20.92 -5.42 -23.82
C GLN A 127 -22.12 -5.14 -22.88
N PRO A 128 -23.17 -5.99 -22.88
CA PRO A 128 -24.39 -5.77 -22.12
C PRO A 128 -24.17 -5.73 -20.60
N ILE A 129 -23.27 -6.54 -20.05
CA ILE A 129 -23.00 -6.55 -18.60
C ILE A 129 -22.26 -5.27 -18.24
N LEU A 130 -21.17 -4.95 -18.95
CA LEU A 130 -20.39 -3.74 -18.66
C LEU A 130 -21.18 -2.44 -18.83
N ARG A 131 -22.16 -2.39 -19.73
CA ARG A 131 -23.09 -1.26 -19.82
C ARG A 131 -23.85 -1.00 -18.52
N GLN A 132 -24.21 -2.06 -17.80
CA GLN A 132 -24.96 -1.97 -16.55
C GLN A 132 -24.03 -1.74 -15.35
N THR A 133 -22.86 -2.39 -15.34
CA THR A 133 -21.95 -2.40 -14.18
C THR A 133 -21.01 -1.21 -14.11
N ALA A 134 -20.37 -0.84 -15.22
CA ALA A 134 -19.26 0.10 -15.25
C ALA A 134 -19.76 1.55 -15.27
N ARG A 135 -20.39 1.92 -14.16
CA ARG A 135 -20.94 3.25 -13.86
C ARG A 135 -20.61 3.61 -12.42
N VAL A 136 -20.34 4.88 -12.18
CA VAL A 136 -20.11 5.40 -10.83
C VAL A 136 -21.36 5.18 -9.96
N GLY A 137 -21.16 4.66 -8.75
CA GLY A 137 -22.21 4.36 -7.79
C GLY A 137 -22.75 2.94 -7.82
N ILE A 138 -22.35 2.09 -8.77
CA ILE A 138 -22.71 0.66 -8.73
C ILE A 138 -21.93 -0.02 -7.61
N ASN A 139 -22.61 -0.85 -6.83
CA ASN A 139 -21.98 -1.66 -5.79
C ASN A 139 -21.59 -3.04 -6.35
N ILE A 140 -20.28 -3.29 -6.44
CA ILE A 140 -19.69 -4.53 -6.93
C ILE A 140 -18.97 -5.31 -5.81
N ALA A 141 -19.37 -5.10 -4.56
CA ALA A 141 -18.87 -5.89 -3.44
C ALA A 141 -19.12 -7.39 -3.64
N GLU A 142 -18.23 -8.23 -3.09
CA GLU A 142 -18.34 -9.69 -3.14
C GLU A 142 -19.68 -10.20 -2.61
N SER A 143 -20.24 -9.54 -1.60
CA SER A 143 -21.55 -9.87 -1.03
C SER A 143 -22.73 -9.58 -1.97
N VAL A 144 -22.53 -8.78 -3.02
CA VAL A 144 -23.56 -8.35 -3.97
C VAL A 144 -23.46 -9.12 -5.28
N ILE A 145 -22.28 -9.09 -5.90
CA ILE A 145 -22.05 -9.68 -7.23
C ILE A 145 -21.32 -11.03 -7.18
N GLY A 146 -21.06 -11.54 -5.97
CA GLY A 146 -20.31 -12.77 -5.76
C GLY A 146 -18.83 -12.62 -6.08
N THR A 147 -18.19 -13.76 -6.33
CA THR A 147 -16.78 -13.85 -6.71
C THR A 147 -16.48 -13.03 -7.95
N SER A 148 -15.65 -12.01 -7.76
CA SER A 148 -15.10 -11.10 -8.76
C SER A 148 -13.71 -10.70 -8.31
N ALA A 149 -12.84 -10.30 -9.25
CA ALA A 149 -11.50 -9.84 -8.90
C ALA A 149 -11.52 -8.70 -7.85
N PRO A 150 -12.31 -7.61 -8.00
CA PRO A 150 -12.37 -6.56 -6.98
C PRO A 150 -12.87 -7.07 -5.62
N GLY A 151 -13.83 -8.00 -5.59
CA GLY A 151 -14.31 -8.61 -4.36
C GLY A 151 -13.24 -9.44 -3.63
N ILE A 152 -12.50 -10.27 -4.37
CA ILE A 152 -11.40 -11.07 -3.81
C ILE A 152 -10.28 -10.17 -3.29
N VAL A 153 -9.86 -9.17 -4.07
CA VAL A 153 -8.82 -8.22 -3.66
C VAL A 153 -9.26 -7.47 -2.40
N ALA A 154 -10.52 -7.05 -2.31
CA ALA A 154 -11.02 -6.37 -1.11
C ALA A 154 -10.95 -7.26 0.14
N ALA A 155 -11.23 -8.55 -0.01
CA ALA A 155 -11.19 -9.51 1.09
C ALA A 155 -9.76 -9.97 1.46
N THR A 156 -8.84 -10.02 0.51
CA THR A 156 -7.49 -10.59 0.70
C THR A 156 -6.39 -9.55 0.82
N GLY A 157 -6.61 -8.34 0.30
CA GLY A 157 -5.59 -7.31 0.16
C GLY A 157 -4.45 -7.70 -0.78
N GLN A 158 -4.67 -8.67 -1.68
CA GLN A 158 -3.70 -9.17 -2.67
C GLN A 158 -4.27 -9.06 -4.07
N ALA A 159 -3.43 -8.69 -5.05
CA ALA A 159 -3.84 -8.62 -6.45
C ALA A 159 -4.23 -10.00 -6.98
N CYS A 160 -5.25 -10.08 -7.84
CA CYS A 160 -5.69 -11.33 -8.43
C CYS A 160 -6.37 -11.14 -9.79
N THR A 161 -6.53 -12.25 -10.51
CA THR A 161 -7.38 -12.33 -11.70
C THR A 161 -8.54 -13.30 -11.47
N VAL A 162 -9.68 -13.02 -12.10
CA VAL A 162 -10.86 -13.90 -12.10
C VAL A 162 -11.36 -13.98 -13.53
N ASN A 163 -11.45 -15.19 -14.06
CA ASN A 163 -11.67 -15.44 -15.47
C ASN A 163 -12.88 -16.33 -15.71
N GLY A 164 -13.83 -15.83 -16.49
CA GLY A 164 -14.99 -16.56 -16.95
C GLY A 164 -15.75 -17.25 -15.82
N ALA A 165 -15.82 -18.58 -15.87
CA ALA A 165 -16.56 -19.39 -14.90
C ALA A 165 -15.94 -19.42 -13.48
N GLU A 166 -14.81 -18.75 -13.25
CA GLU A 166 -14.32 -18.46 -11.89
C GLU A 166 -15.25 -17.47 -11.16
N HIS A 167 -16.00 -16.64 -11.89
CA HIS A 167 -17.05 -15.82 -11.31
C HIS A 167 -18.15 -16.69 -10.68
N TYR A 168 -18.73 -16.19 -9.59
CA TYR A 168 -19.69 -16.98 -8.82
C TYR A 168 -20.98 -17.24 -9.60
N TYR A 169 -21.58 -16.16 -10.12
CA TYR A 169 -22.83 -16.21 -10.86
C TYR A 169 -22.60 -16.53 -12.34
N ASP A 170 -23.43 -17.41 -12.89
CA ASP A 170 -23.31 -17.89 -14.27
C ASP A 170 -23.47 -16.73 -15.28
N CYS A 171 -24.25 -15.70 -14.97
CA CYS A 171 -24.39 -14.53 -15.83
C CYS A 171 -23.11 -13.70 -16.00
N LEU A 172 -22.10 -13.92 -15.14
CA LEU A 172 -20.80 -13.24 -15.21
C LEU A 172 -19.72 -14.12 -15.85
N SER A 173 -20.06 -15.30 -16.35
CA SER A 173 -19.07 -16.26 -16.88
C SER A 173 -18.38 -15.80 -18.17
N THR A 174 -18.83 -14.70 -18.77
CA THR A 174 -18.20 -14.05 -19.93
C THR A 174 -17.17 -12.98 -19.53
N MET A 175 -17.10 -12.64 -18.24
CA MET A 175 -16.25 -11.58 -17.71
C MET A 175 -14.82 -12.06 -17.47
N GLN A 176 -13.87 -11.15 -17.63
CA GLN A 176 -12.50 -11.30 -17.17
C GLN A 176 -12.10 -10.06 -16.41
N CYS A 177 -11.55 -10.23 -15.21
CA CYS A 177 -11.20 -9.13 -14.34
C CYS A 177 -9.79 -9.34 -13.80
N ALA A 178 -9.02 -8.26 -13.77
CA ALA A 178 -7.72 -8.19 -13.13
C ALA A 178 -7.74 -7.00 -12.18
N ALA A 179 -7.48 -7.24 -10.89
CA ALA A 179 -7.61 -6.22 -9.87
C ALA A 179 -6.40 -6.18 -8.92
N ALA A 180 -6.12 -4.99 -8.39
CA ALA A 180 -5.05 -4.78 -7.40
C ALA A 180 -5.48 -3.78 -6.31
N PRO A 181 -5.04 -3.99 -5.06
CA PRO A 181 -5.42 -3.14 -3.94
C PRO A 181 -4.65 -1.82 -3.96
N ILE A 182 -5.27 -0.78 -3.42
CA ILE A 182 -4.63 0.50 -3.09
C ILE A 182 -4.80 0.71 -1.59
N ARG A 183 -3.70 0.93 -0.87
CA ARG A 183 -3.71 1.12 0.59
C ARG A 183 -3.52 2.59 0.99
N ASP A 184 -4.10 2.97 2.11
CA ASP A 184 -3.90 4.28 2.74
C ASP A 184 -2.67 4.28 3.70
N VAL A 185 -2.35 5.45 4.25
CA VAL A 185 -1.25 5.62 5.24
C VAL A 185 -1.50 4.92 6.58
N HIS A 186 -2.68 4.34 6.79
CA HIS A 186 -2.99 3.52 7.95
C HIS A 186 -2.84 2.02 7.65
N GLY A 187 -2.49 1.67 6.40
CA GLY A 187 -2.37 0.29 5.94
C GLY A 187 -3.71 -0.37 5.62
N HIS A 188 -4.81 0.37 5.69
CA HIS A 188 -6.13 -0.11 5.32
C HIS A 188 -6.33 -0.05 3.80
N LEU A 189 -7.26 -0.85 3.29
CA LEU A 189 -7.69 -0.75 1.91
C LEU A 189 -8.38 0.61 1.69
N ALA A 190 -7.82 1.45 0.81
CA ALA A 190 -8.46 2.68 0.36
C ALA A 190 -9.44 2.40 -0.79
N GLY A 191 -9.04 1.51 -1.70
CA GLY A 191 -9.84 1.13 -2.85
C GLY A 191 -9.23 -0.02 -3.63
N VAL A 192 -9.93 -0.45 -4.69
CA VAL A 192 -9.44 -1.48 -5.61
C VAL A 192 -9.50 -0.95 -7.03
N LEU A 193 -8.36 -1.00 -7.71
CA LEU A 193 -8.25 -0.75 -9.15
C LEU A 193 -8.53 -2.06 -9.89
N ASP A 194 -9.41 -2.02 -10.89
CA ASP A 194 -9.82 -3.18 -11.67
C ASP A 194 -9.83 -2.84 -13.17
N VAL A 195 -9.34 -3.76 -13.98
CA VAL A 195 -9.52 -3.76 -15.43
C VAL A 195 -10.35 -4.96 -15.79
N THR A 196 -11.45 -4.71 -16.48
CA THR A 196 -12.45 -5.71 -16.80
C THR A 196 -12.75 -5.73 -18.30
N ALA A 197 -12.97 -6.92 -18.85
CA ALA A 197 -13.38 -7.13 -20.23
C ALA A 197 -14.55 -8.14 -20.28
N GLU A 198 -15.43 -7.96 -21.26
CA GLU A 198 -16.56 -8.85 -21.51
C GLU A 198 -16.35 -9.63 -22.81
N SER A 199 -16.53 -10.95 -22.78
CA SER A 199 -16.51 -11.87 -23.92
C SER A 199 -15.18 -12.00 -24.70
N ARG A 200 -14.19 -11.13 -24.48
CA ARG A 200 -12.83 -11.25 -25.02
C ARG A 200 -11.79 -11.46 -23.93
N ARG A 201 -10.70 -12.14 -24.31
CA ARG A 201 -9.52 -12.24 -23.46
C ARG A 201 -8.68 -10.97 -23.53
N PHE A 202 -7.97 -10.66 -22.47
CA PHE A 202 -6.92 -9.64 -22.53
C PHE A 202 -5.88 -10.03 -23.60
N GLY A 203 -5.57 -9.09 -24.50
CA GLY A 203 -4.49 -9.22 -25.49
C GLY A 203 -3.10 -8.90 -24.92
N PHE A 204 -3.02 -8.67 -23.61
CA PHE A 204 -1.85 -8.21 -22.87
C PHE A 204 -1.92 -8.74 -21.42
N ASP A 205 -0.84 -8.56 -20.65
CA ASP A 205 -0.81 -8.92 -19.23
C ASP A 205 -1.52 -7.87 -18.37
N ALA A 206 -2.85 -8.00 -18.26
CA ALA A 206 -3.69 -7.09 -17.48
C ALA A 206 -3.38 -7.11 -15.98
N ALA A 207 -2.95 -8.25 -15.43
CA ALA A 207 -2.60 -8.37 -14.01
C ALA A 207 -1.40 -7.49 -13.67
N SER A 208 -0.33 -7.59 -14.47
CA SER A 208 0.87 -6.76 -14.28
C SER A 208 0.60 -5.28 -14.51
N MET A 209 -0.21 -4.93 -15.52
CA MET A 209 -0.60 -3.54 -15.78
C MET A 209 -1.35 -2.95 -14.58
N VAL A 210 -2.39 -3.64 -14.10
CA VAL A 210 -3.21 -3.17 -12.97
C VAL A 210 -2.39 -3.08 -11.68
N ALA A 211 -1.52 -4.05 -11.41
CA ALA A 211 -0.63 -3.99 -10.24
C ALA A 211 0.31 -2.78 -10.29
N LEU A 212 0.88 -2.47 -11.46
CA LEU A 212 1.79 -1.33 -11.65
C LEU A 212 1.07 0.01 -11.42
N PHE A 213 -0.10 0.18 -12.03
CA PHE A 213 -0.90 1.40 -11.86
C PHE A 213 -1.44 1.52 -10.43
N ALA A 214 -1.94 0.44 -9.81
CA ALA A 214 -2.36 0.47 -8.42
C ALA A 214 -1.22 0.88 -7.48
N THR A 215 -0.01 0.39 -7.71
CA THR A 215 1.18 0.79 -6.94
C THR A 215 1.52 2.28 -7.15
N THR A 216 1.37 2.79 -8.37
CA THR A 216 1.59 4.21 -8.68
C THR A 216 0.59 5.11 -7.95
N ILE A 217 -0.69 4.72 -7.97
CA ILE A 217 -1.77 5.41 -7.28
C ILE A 217 -1.57 5.35 -5.76
N GLU A 218 -1.24 4.16 -5.22
CA GLU A 218 -0.89 3.96 -3.81
C GLU A 218 0.26 4.87 -3.39
N ASN A 219 1.34 4.93 -4.17
CA ASN A 219 2.49 5.79 -3.86
C ASN A 219 2.11 7.28 -3.80
N ARG A 220 1.23 7.75 -4.69
CA ARG A 220 0.74 9.14 -4.69
C ARG A 220 -0.20 9.41 -3.52
N LEU A 221 -1.09 8.47 -3.22
CA LEU A 221 -2.01 8.56 -2.09
C LEU A 221 -1.26 8.62 -0.76
N LEU A 222 -0.29 7.71 -0.58
CA LEU A 222 0.54 7.66 0.62
C LEU A 222 1.29 8.98 0.82
N GLN A 223 1.88 9.55 -0.23
CA GLN A 223 2.53 10.85 -0.15
C GLN A 223 1.56 11.97 0.20
N ALA A 224 0.39 12.03 -0.45
CA ALA A 224 -0.63 13.04 -0.20
C ALA A 224 -1.14 13.02 1.26
N GLN A 225 -1.27 11.83 1.84
CA GLN A 225 -1.75 11.61 3.21
C GLN A 225 -0.66 11.66 4.28
N SER A 226 0.62 11.74 3.88
CA SER A 226 1.77 11.70 4.79
C SER A 226 2.09 13.04 5.43
N HIS A 227 1.05 13.69 5.94
CA HIS A 227 1.21 14.88 6.76
C HIS A 227 2.02 14.53 8.02
N ASP A 228 2.99 15.38 8.37
CA ASP A 228 3.82 15.25 9.57
C ASP A 228 4.73 13.99 9.61
N HIS A 229 4.93 13.29 8.48
CA HIS A 229 5.86 12.16 8.37
C HIS A 229 7.14 12.53 7.62
N LEU A 230 8.27 11.97 8.04
CA LEU A 230 9.47 11.92 7.23
C LEU A 230 9.33 10.77 6.23
N VAL A 231 9.19 11.08 4.95
CA VAL A 231 9.06 10.08 3.88
C VAL A 231 10.45 9.64 3.42
N LEU A 232 10.75 8.37 3.61
CA LEU A 232 11.92 7.71 3.06
C LEU A 232 11.57 7.10 1.71
N ARG A 233 12.38 7.38 0.70
CA ARG A 233 12.35 6.78 -0.63
C ARG A 233 13.60 5.92 -0.77
N PHE A 234 13.46 4.67 -1.15
CA PHE A 234 14.60 3.77 -1.22
C PHE A 234 14.49 2.73 -2.32
N GLN A 235 15.63 2.33 -2.87
CA GLN A 235 15.71 1.36 -3.95
C GLN A 235 17.13 0.81 -4.12
N ALA A 236 17.29 -0.42 -4.62
CA ALA A 236 18.58 -1.04 -4.89
C ALA A 236 19.38 -0.31 -6.00
N SER A 237 18.70 0.36 -6.93
CA SER A 237 19.31 1.17 -7.99
C SER A 237 18.78 2.61 -7.99
N PRO A 238 19.63 3.64 -8.16
CA PRO A 238 19.20 5.03 -8.29
C PRO A 238 18.29 5.26 -9.51
N SER A 239 18.46 4.48 -10.58
CA SER A 239 17.69 4.63 -11.83
C SER A 239 16.22 4.29 -11.69
N LEU A 240 15.84 3.62 -10.60
CA LEU A 240 14.48 3.16 -10.35
C LEU A 240 13.71 4.08 -9.38
N PHE A 241 14.32 5.18 -8.92
CA PHE A 241 13.60 6.22 -8.18
C PHE A 241 12.53 6.88 -9.06
N GLY A 242 11.37 7.17 -8.47
CA GLY A 242 10.22 7.73 -9.18
C GLY A 242 9.50 6.72 -10.09
N THR A 243 9.91 5.46 -10.08
CA THR A 243 9.15 4.36 -10.69
C THR A 243 8.25 3.70 -9.65
N PRO A 244 7.22 2.94 -10.06
CA PRO A 244 6.36 2.25 -9.10
C PRO A 244 7.10 1.18 -8.27
N LEU A 245 8.29 0.77 -8.71
CA LEU A 245 9.12 -0.19 -7.99
C LEU A 245 9.84 0.41 -6.78
N GLU A 246 9.86 1.74 -6.63
CA GLU A 246 10.53 2.38 -5.50
C GLU A 246 9.83 2.05 -4.16
N GLY A 247 10.64 1.81 -3.14
CA GLY A 247 10.17 1.66 -1.77
C GLY A 247 9.89 3.02 -1.15
N LEU A 248 8.73 3.14 -0.51
CA LEU A 248 8.32 4.31 0.25
C LEU A 248 7.99 3.90 1.69
N ALA A 249 8.45 4.69 2.66
CA ALA A 249 8.09 4.50 4.06
C ALA A 249 7.90 5.85 4.76
N GLY A 250 6.83 6.00 5.53
CA GLY A 250 6.57 7.17 6.36
C GLY A 250 7.05 6.95 7.78
N ILE A 251 7.97 7.78 8.25
CA ILE A 251 8.50 7.72 9.62
C ILE A 251 7.79 8.78 10.47
N ALA A 252 7.17 8.34 11.56
CA ALA A 252 6.55 9.23 12.52
C ALA A 252 7.60 9.94 13.39
N THR A 253 7.18 10.99 14.10
CA THR A 253 8.05 11.80 14.97
C THR A 253 8.57 11.10 16.23
N ASP A 254 8.23 9.82 16.44
CA ASP A 254 8.79 8.95 17.48
C ASP A 254 9.66 7.81 16.92
N GLY A 255 9.97 7.83 15.62
CA GLY A 255 10.86 6.86 14.97
C GLY A 255 10.14 5.60 14.48
N THR A 256 8.84 5.48 14.73
CA THR A 256 8.05 4.36 14.20
C THR A 256 7.87 4.49 12.69
N VAL A 257 7.99 3.38 11.97
CA VAL A 257 7.52 3.29 10.57
C VAL A 257 6.00 3.22 10.62
N ALA A 258 5.34 4.34 10.29
CA ALA A 258 3.90 4.49 10.32
C ALA A 258 3.23 3.72 9.18
N TRP A 259 3.84 3.75 7.99
CA TRP A 259 3.38 3.02 6.82
C TRP A 259 4.55 2.70 5.89
N MET A 260 4.34 1.73 5.02
CA MET A 260 5.27 1.34 3.96
C MET A 260 4.46 0.84 2.76
N ASN A 261 4.87 1.21 1.56
CA ASN A 261 4.22 0.70 0.35
C ASN A 261 4.60 -0.78 0.09
N THR A 262 3.85 -1.44 -0.79
CA THR A 262 4.06 -2.86 -1.09
C THR A 262 5.47 -3.14 -1.64
N ALA A 263 5.99 -2.28 -2.53
CA ALA A 263 7.33 -2.42 -3.11
C ALA A 263 8.44 -2.33 -2.03
N GLY A 264 8.31 -1.39 -1.10
CA GLY A 264 9.25 -1.21 0.02
C GLY A 264 9.26 -2.40 0.96
N ALA A 265 8.09 -2.97 1.26
CA ALA A 265 7.98 -4.17 2.08
C ALA A 265 8.73 -5.35 1.43
N GLY A 266 8.62 -5.52 0.11
CA GLY A 266 9.36 -6.54 -0.64
C GLY A 266 10.89 -6.38 -0.61
N LEU A 267 11.39 -5.13 -0.59
CA LEU A 267 12.81 -4.83 -0.49
C LEU A 267 13.39 -5.07 0.92
N ILE A 268 12.60 -4.82 1.97
CA ILE A 268 13.06 -4.89 3.37
C ILE A 268 12.83 -6.28 3.98
N GLN A 269 11.78 -6.99 3.57
CA GLN A 269 11.36 -8.26 4.17
C GLN A 269 11.43 -9.49 3.23
N PRO A 270 12.56 -9.82 2.55
CA PRO A 270 12.55 -11.04 1.74
C PRO A 270 12.43 -12.32 2.58
N ARG A 271 12.99 -12.36 3.81
CA ARG A 271 12.99 -13.52 4.72
C ARG A 271 13.18 -13.08 6.18
N HIS A 272 12.32 -13.58 7.08
CA HIS A 272 12.35 -13.45 8.56
C HIS A 272 11.64 -12.22 9.16
N CYS A 273 10.41 -12.44 9.64
CA CYS A 273 10.00 -12.38 11.05
C CYS A 273 8.49 -12.13 11.13
N GLY A 274 7.75 -13.12 11.64
CA GLY A 274 6.30 -13.07 11.88
C GLY A 274 5.90 -12.13 13.02
N GLY A 275 6.26 -10.85 12.91
CA GLY A 275 5.85 -9.79 13.81
C GLY A 275 5.19 -8.68 13.01
N SER A 276 3.88 -8.77 12.84
CA SER A 276 3.05 -7.64 12.39
C SER A 276 3.00 -6.61 13.52
N GLY A 277 4.04 -5.79 13.62
CA GLY A 277 4.11 -4.64 14.51
C GLY A 277 4.84 -3.50 13.80
N PRO A 278 4.54 -2.24 14.13
CA PRO A 278 5.25 -1.09 13.56
C PRO A 278 6.73 -1.22 13.93
N GLY A 279 7.56 -1.55 12.93
CA GLY A 279 9.00 -1.61 13.10
C GLY A 279 9.55 -0.20 13.31
N ASP A 280 10.52 -0.08 14.19
CA ASP A 280 11.28 1.16 14.36
C ASP A 280 12.22 1.35 13.16
N VAL A 281 12.42 2.60 12.77
CA VAL A 281 13.30 2.97 11.64
C VAL A 281 14.73 2.46 11.85
N GLU A 282 15.20 2.43 13.10
CA GLU A 282 16.48 1.87 13.49
C GLU A 282 16.57 0.37 13.21
N ARG A 283 15.49 -0.38 13.47
CA ARG A 283 15.47 -1.84 13.28
C ARG A 283 15.34 -2.23 11.81
N LEU A 284 14.56 -1.47 11.04
CA LEU A 284 14.29 -1.79 9.64
C LEU A 284 15.36 -1.24 8.70
N PHE A 285 15.84 -0.02 8.96
CA PHE A 285 16.78 0.67 8.08
C PHE A 285 18.19 0.82 8.66
N GLY A 286 18.39 0.56 9.96
CA GLY A 286 19.70 0.77 10.60
C GLY A 286 20.03 2.25 10.76
N LEU A 287 19.03 3.13 10.76
CA LEU A 287 19.20 4.58 10.75
C LEU A 287 18.91 5.17 12.13
N ASP A 288 19.94 5.77 12.75
CA ASP A 288 19.79 6.60 13.94
C ASP A 288 19.28 8.01 13.60
N LEU A 289 18.96 8.82 14.62
CA LEU A 289 18.47 10.18 14.43
C LEU A 289 19.45 11.05 13.62
N ARG A 290 20.77 10.89 13.85
CA ARG A 290 21.79 11.68 13.16
C ARG A 290 21.88 11.32 11.68
N ALA A 291 21.70 10.05 11.33
CA ALA A 291 21.66 9.56 9.96
C ALA A 291 20.41 10.08 9.25
N LEU A 292 19.25 10.05 9.89
CA LEU A 292 18.00 10.61 9.34
C LEU A 292 18.12 12.12 9.08
N LEU A 293 18.68 12.88 10.02
CA LEU A 293 18.91 14.32 9.86
C LEU A 293 19.93 14.63 8.75
N ARG A 294 20.95 13.78 8.58
CA ARG A 294 21.90 13.90 7.45
C ARG A 294 21.20 13.65 6.11
N LEU A 295 20.43 12.58 6.02
CA LEU A 295 19.68 12.20 4.82
C LEU A 295 18.69 13.29 4.39
N GLY A 296 18.00 13.92 5.34
CA GLY A 296 17.07 15.02 5.05
C GLY A 296 17.75 16.28 4.49
N ARG A 297 19.06 16.45 4.69
CA ARG A 297 19.87 17.58 4.17
C ARG A 297 20.58 17.28 2.85
N SER A 298 20.68 16.00 2.47
CA SER A 298 21.36 15.58 1.25
C SER A 298 20.52 15.90 0.01
N LYS A 299 21.15 16.46 -1.04
CA LYS A 299 20.48 16.82 -2.29
C LYS A 299 20.09 15.62 -3.16
N GLY A 300 20.56 14.41 -2.86
CA GLY A 300 20.28 13.21 -3.64
C GLY A 300 20.39 11.91 -2.83
N PRO A 301 19.99 10.78 -3.43
CA PRO A 301 20.02 9.48 -2.78
C PRO A 301 21.41 9.14 -2.24
N GLN A 302 21.48 8.59 -1.03
CA GLN A 302 22.71 8.13 -0.39
C GLN A 302 22.70 6.61 -0.26
N PRO A 303 23.83 5.92 -0.46
CA PRO A 303 23.89 4.49 -0.22
C PRO A 303 23.84 4.21 1.29
N VAL A 304 22.92 3.32 1.68
CA VAL A 304 22.69 2.86 3.05
C VAL A 304 22.66 1.35 3.06
N ARG A 305 23.32 0.74 4.04
CA ARG A 305 23.21 -0.70 4.28
C ARG A 305 22.13 -0.96 5.32
N LEU A 306 21.07 -1.66 4.90
CA LEU A 306 19.97 -2.06 5.77
C LEU A 306 20.44 -3.10 6.79
N THR A 307 19.64 -3.30 7.84
CA THR A 307 19.88 -4.33 8.87
C THR A 307 19.81 -5.75 8.30
N SER A 308 19.08 -5.95 7.20
CA SER A 308 19.07 -7.21 6.43
C SER A 308 20.39 -7.49 5.69
N GLY A 309 21.33 -6.53 5.68
CA GLY A 309 22.58 -6.60 4.94
C GLY A 309 22.51 -6.12 3.49
N LEU A 310 21.29 -5.88 2.97
CA LEU A 310 21.06 -5.31 1.63
C LEU A 310 21.49 -3.85 1.57
N SER A 311 22.24 -3.49 0.52
CA SER A 311 22.56 -2.08 0.24
C SER A 311 21.49 -1.47 -0.65
N VAL A 312 20.92 -0.35 -0.22
CA VAL A 312 19.94 0.43 -0.97
C VAL A 312 20.38 1.88 -1.04
N TRP A 313 19.99 2.55 -2.11
CA TRP A 313 20.01 4.00 -2.18
C TRP A 313 18.78 4.53 -1.47
N LEU A 314 18.96 5.53 -0.62
CA LEU A 314 17.92 6.07 0.24
C LEU A 314 17.93 7.60 0.22
N GLN A 315 16.75 8.19 0.13
CA GLN A 315 16.53 9.63 0.16
C GLN A 315 15.42 9.93 1.17
N ALA A 316 15.61 10.96 1.99
CA ALA A 316 14.60 11.41 2.93
C ALA A 316 14.00 12.74 2.49
N THR A 317 12.69 12.87 2.61
CA THR A 317 11.93 14.10 2.33
C THR A 317 10.94 14.35 3.44
N TRP A 318 10.92 15.57 3.96
CA TRP A 318 9.93 15.98 4.95
C TRP A 318 8.93 16.94 4.30
N GLN A 319 7.66 16.56 4.30
CA GLN A 319 6.58 17.41 3.82
C GLN A 319 5.83 18.01 5.02
N GLY A 320 5.80 19.33 5.10
CA GLY A 320 4.93 20.03 6.03
C GLY A 320 3.46 19.94 5.61
N ARG A 321 2.54 20.22 6.55
CA ARG A 321 1.09 20.30 6.28
C ARG A 321 0.74 21.26 5.14
N ASP A 322 1.53 22.30 4.95
CA ASP A 322 1.32 23.32 3.94
C ASP A 322 1.99 22.98 2.60
N GLY A 323 2.51 21.75 2.44
CA GLY A 323 3.30 21.34 1.27
C GLY A 323 4.71 21.92 1.23
N ILE A 324 5.15 22.59 2.31
CA ILE A 324 6.49 23.15 2.43
C ILE A 324 7.51 22.01 2.50
N ASP A 325 8.43 21.99 1.53
CA ASP A 325 9.60 21.13 1.53
C ASP A 325 10.66 21.71 2.47
N PHE A 326 10.89 21.03 3.60
CA PHE A 326 11.84 21.45 4.61
C PHE A 326 13.30 21.06 4.29
N ARG A 327 13.62 20.60 3.07
CA ARG A 327 15.01 20.40 2.63
C ARG A 327 15.91 21.62 2.82
N HIS A 328 15.32 22.83 2.84
CA HIS A 328 16.02 24.09 3.06
C HIS A 328 15.73 24.73 4.43
N ALA A 329 15.19 23.96 5.38
CA ALA A 329 14.94 24.46 6.72
C ALA A 329 16.27 24.76 7.44
N THR A 330 16.66 26.03 7.43
CA THR A 330 17.79 26.51 8.22
C THR A 330 17.36 26.50 9.70
N PRO A 331 18.12 25.92 10.63
CA PRO A 331 17.83 26.09 12.04
C PRO A 331 17.86 27.59 12.32
N LEU A 332 16.72 28.16 12.75
CA LEU A 332 16.77 29.42 13.47
C LEU A 332 17.61 29.10 14.69
N ARG A 333 18.85 29.61 14.76
CA ARG A 333 19.55 29.66 16.04
C ARG A 333 18.57 30.31 16.99
N ALA A 334 18.15 29.58 18.03
CA ALA A 334 17.41 30.18 19.12
C ALA A 334 18.34 31.27 19.66
N ALA A 335 18.15 32.50 19.21
CA ALA A 335 18.68 33.65 19.90
C ALA A 335 18.14 33.48 21.32
N ARG A 336 19.05 33.30 22.27
CA ARG A 336 18.69 33.31 23.69
C ARG A 336 17.83 34.55 23.87
N ILE A 337 16.55 34.35 24.17
CA ILE A 337 15.69 35.43 24.62
C ILE A 337 16.21 35.74 26.02
N ALA A 338 17.25 36.57 26.07
CA ALA A 338 17.55 37.37 27.23
C ALA A 338 16.61 38.57 27.15
N ASP A 339 15.86 38.77 28.22
CA ASP A 339 15.01 39.93 28.46
C ASP A 339 15.67 41.24 28.02
N ALA A 340 15.00 41.98 27.14
CA ALA A 340 14.73 43.41 27.27
C ALA A 340 14.03 43.91 25.99
N GLY A 341 13.00 44.73 26.17
CA GLY A 341 12.09 45.14 25.10
C GLY A 341 12.71 45.96 23.96
N ARG A 342 11.88 46.09 22.92
CA ARG A 342 11.94 46.92 21.70
C ARG A 342 12.61 46.34 20.44
N ALA A 343 11.83 46.56 19.37
CA ALA A 343 12.16 46.64 17.95
C ALA A 343 12.35 45.32 17.18
N ILE A 344 11.30 44.98 16.44
CA ILE A 344 11.37 44.16 15.21
C ILE A 344 12.28 44.91 14.24
N GLN A 345 13.44 44.35 13.92
CA GLN A 345 14.18 44.70 12.70
C GLN A 345 14.25 43.48 11.80
N VAL A 346 13.56 43.62 10.67
CA VAL A 346 13.64 42.75 9.50
C VAL A 346 15.05 42.88 8.94
N ILE A 347 15.77 41.76 8.81
CA ILE A 347 17.06 41.74 8.12
C ILE A 347 16.82 41.22 6.70
N GLU A 348 17.24 42.05 5.75
CA GLU A 348 17.21 41.86 4.31
C GLU A 348 17.90 40.56 3.86
N VAL A 349 17.26 39.89 2.91
CA VAL A 349 17.84 38.77 2.16
C VAL A 349 18.69 39.37 1.05
N ALA A 350 20.01 39.30 1.19
CA ALA A 350 20.92 39.58 0.08
C ALA A 350 20.93 38.38 -0.87
N GLU A 351 20.24 38.52 -2.00
CA GLU A 351 20.50 37.73 -3.20
C GLU A 351 21.93 37.98 -3.69
N THR A 352 22.62 36.94 -4.13
CA THR A 352 23.71 37.12 -5.08
C THR A 352 23.72 35.96 -6.08
N ALA A 353 23.60 36.34 -7.34
CA ALA A 353 23.46 35.50 -8.50
C ALA A 353 24.80 34.94 -9.00
N ALA A 354 24.66 33.75 -9.62
CA ALA A 354 25.39 33.16 -10.75
C ALA A 354 26.81 33.63 -11.15
N SER A 355 27.70 32.65 -11.42
CA SER A 355 28.38 32.52 -12.74
C SER A 355 29.13 31.18 -12.90
N THR A 356 28.60 30.33 -13.79
CA THR A 356 29.18 29.80 -15.04
C THR A 356 30.65 29.32 -15.14
N THR A 357 30.77 28.01 -15.40
CA THR A 357 31.67 27.27 -16.33
C THR A 357 33.18 27.15 -16.07
N THR A 358 33.64 25.90 -15.88
CA THR A 358 34.62 25.25 -16.79
C THR A 358 34.67 23.74 -16.58
N MET A 359 34.49 22.99 -17.66
CA MET A 359 34.78 21.56 -17.72
C MET A 359 36.27 21.31 -17.48
N LYS A 360 36.60 20.37 -16.59
CA LYS A 360 37.89 19.68 -16.64
C LYS A 360 37.68 18.21 -16.27
N THR A 361 37.86 17.38 -17.28
CA THR A 361 38.01 15.94 -17.23
C THR A 361 39.19 15.56 -16.34
N ALA A 362 38.94 14.72 -15.34
CA ALA A 362 39.96 13.91 -14.68
C ALA A 362 39.32 12.61 -14.18
N THR A 363 39.69 11.53 -14.87
CA THR A 363 39.37 10.13 -14.59
C THR A 363 40.19 9.64 -13.39
N THR A 364 39.52 9.20 -12.32
CA THR A 364 40.03 8.16 -11.38
C THR A 364 38.85 7.67 -10.51
N PRO A 365 38.75 6.36 -10.18
CA PRO A 365 37.61 5.83 -9.47
C PRO A 365 37.75 6.15 -7.98
N ALA A 366 36.89 7.02 -7.47
CA ALA A 366 36.85 7.36 -6.05
C ALA A 366 35.95 6.35 -5.32
N ASP A 367 36.54 5.63 -4.38
CA ASP A 367 35.85 4.87 -3.34
C ASP A 367 34.70 5.70 -2.76
N THR A 368 33.49 5.20 -2.93
CA THR A 368 32.30 5.81 -2.34
C THR A 368 32.31 5.47 -0.85
N PRO A 369 32.27 6.46 0.07
CA PRO A 369 32.25 6.19 1.49
C PRO A 369 30.91 5.54 1.86
N VAL A 370 30.93 4.22 2.00
CA VAL A 370 29.85 3.42 2.59
C VAL A 370 29.71 3.87 4.04
N ILE A 371 28.50 4.26 4.47
CA ILE A 371 28.23 4.51 5.89
C ILE A 371 28.51 3.19 6.63
N PRO A 372 29.46 3.16 7.59
CA PRO A 372 29.81 1.93 8.27
C PRO A 372 28.60 1.39 9.03
N ALA A 373 28.46 0.06 9.07
CA ALA A 373 27.43 -0.61 9.85
C ALA A 373 27.55 -0.16 11.31
N ALA A 374 26.56 0.60 11.78
CA ALA A 374 26.55 1.13 13.13
C ALA A 374 26.46 -0.02 14.13
N ALA A 375 27.30 0.02 15.17
CA ALA A 375 27.05 -0.72 16.41
C ALA A 375 25.64 -0.39 16.92
N SER A 376 24.99 -1.33 17.62
CA SER A 376 23.65 -1.15 18.16
C SER A 376 23.52 0.22 18.85
N PRO A 377 22.72 1.15 18.30
CA PRO A 377 22.64 2.51 18.83
C PRO A 377 22.10 2.46 20.26
N SER A 378 22.66 3.30 21.15
CA SER A 378 22.10 3.48 22.49
C SER A 378 20.68 4.04 22.37
N GLU A 379 19.77 3.76 23.31
CA GLU A 379 18.38 4.26 23.23
C GLU A 379 18.35 5.79 23.06
N ALA A 380 19.33 6.50 23.64
CA ALA A 380 19.52 7.93 23.51
C ALA A 380 19.87 8.41 22.08
N ASP A 381 20.39 7.56 21.19
CA ASP A 381 20.74 7.92 19.80
C ASP A 381 19.58 7.68 18.81
N THR A 382 18.52 7.01 19.26
CA THR A 382 17.31 6.72 18.47
C THR A 382 16.37 7.92 18.41
N LEU A 383 15.56 8.01 17.34
CA LEU A 383 14.54 9.05 17.22
C LEU A 383 13.46 8.87 18.32
N ARG A 384 13.18 7.61 18.67
CA ARG A 384 12.31 7.22 19.79
C ARG A 384 12.81 7.72 21.13
N GLY A 385 14.08 7.48 21.47
CA GLY A 385 14.67 7.90 22.75
C GLY A 385 14.81 9.41 22.88
N HIS A 386 15.18 10.12 21.80
CA HIS A 386 15.15 11.59 21.78
C HIS A 386 13.72 12.13 21.97
N SER A 387 12.72 11.55 21.30
CA SER A 387 11.31 11.93 21.43
C SER A 387 10.81 11.72 22.87
N ARG A 388 11.19 10.59 23.50
CA ARG A 388 10.89 10.30 24.91
C ARG A 388 11.49 11.33 25.85
N LYS A 389 12.80 11.60 25.72
CA LYS A 389 13.50 12.57 26.57
C LYS A 389 12.90 13.98 26.47
N LEU A 390 12.55 14.44 25.27
CA LEU A 390 11.91 15.76 25.09
C LEU A 390 10.55 15.85 25.79
N ILE A 391 9.77 14.77 25.79
CA ILE A 391 8.48 14.72 26.48
C ILE A 391 8.68 14.69 28.00
N GLU A 392 9.63 13.90 28.50
CA GLU A 392 9.98 13.84 29.93
C GLU A 392 10.49 15.20 30.44
N ASP A 393 11.40 15.86 29.72
CA ASP A 393 11.93 17.19 30.06
C ASP A 393 10.83 18.26 30.08
N ALA A 394 9.92 18.24 29.10
CA ALA A 394 8.79 19.18 29.04
C ALA A 394 7.76 18.93 30.16
N LEU A 395 7.50 17.67 30.50
CA LEU A 395 6.63 17.32 31.63
C LEU A 395 7.28 17.75 32.95
N ALA A 396 8.57 17.51 33.14
CA ALA A 396 9.31 17.94 34.33
C ALA A 396 9.29 19.46 34.49
N ALA A 397 9.54 20.22 33.41
CA ALA A 397 9.51 21.68 33.41
C ALA A 397 8.13 22.28 33.79
N HIS A 398 7.05 21.54 33.54
CA HIS A 398 5.68 21.94 33.84
C HIS A 398 5.03 21.15 34.98
N GLY A 399 5.82 20.50 35.84
CA GLY A 399 5.33 19.78 37.02
C GLY A 399 4.32 18.68 36.71
N GLY A 400 4.48 17.99 35.58
CA GLY A 400 3.58 16.95 35.10
C GLY A 400 2.32 17.46 34.38
N ASN A 401 2.18 18.76 34.15
CA ASN A 401 1.01 19.32 33.45
C ASN A 401 1.06 19.03 31.95
N ILE A 402 0.36 17.97 31.53
CA ILE A 402 0.27 17.50 30.14
C ILE A 402 -0.18 18.60 29.17
N ALA A 403 -1.11 19.48 29.58
CA ALA A 403 -1.61 20.53 28.70
C ALA A 403 -0.57 21.62 28.43
N GLN A 404 0.27 21.95 29.44
CA GLN A 404 1.35 22.91 29.29
C GLN A 404 2.54 22.32 28.52
N ALA A 405 2.93 21.07 28.83
CA ALA A 405 3.98 20.36 28.11
C ALA A 405 3.63 20.20 26.61
N ALA A 406 2.37 19.86 26.29
CA ALA A 406 1.91 19.78 24.90
C ALA A 406 1.99 21.13 24.17
N ARG A 407 1.66 22.24 24.84
CA ARG A 407 1.81 23.60 24.28
C ARG A 407 3.27 23.96 24.04
N GLN A 408 4.17 23.65 24.97
CA GLN A 408 5.61 23.90 24.83
C GLN A 408 6.18 23.15 23.61
N LEU A 409 5.81 21.87 23.48
CA LEU A 409 6.24 21.01 22.38
C LEU A 409 5.51 21.28 21.05
N LYS A 410 4.53 22.20 21.04
CA LYS A 410 3.68 22.51 19.88
C LYS A 410 2.96 21.28 19.30
N VAL A 411 2.56 20.33 20.16
CA VAL A 411 1.82 19.13 19.78
C VAL A 411 0.44 19.10 20.44
N SER A 412 -0.46 18.25 19.93
CA SER A 412 -1.78 18.09 20.55
C SER A 412 -1.69 17.32 21.88
N ARG A 413 -2.56 17.66 22.84
CA ARG A 413 -2.69 16.91 24.11
C ARG A 413 -2.95 15.43 23.87
N GLY A 414 -3.83 15.11 22.91
CA GLY A 414 -4.19 13.74 22.56
C GLY A 414 -3.01 12.91 22.03
N MET A 415 -2.07 13.55 21.31
CA MET A 415 -0.82 12.91 20.88
C MET A 415 0.06 12.54 22.07
N LEU A 416 0.22 13.47 23.03
CA LEU A 416 1.01 13.24 24.24
C LEU A 416 0.41 12.10 25.08
N TYR A 417 -0.91 12.12 25.30
CA TYR A 417 -1.62 11.05 26.01
C TYR A 417 -1.43 9.69 25.35
N ARG A 418 -1.57 9.61 24.03
CA ARG A 418 -1.42 8.35 23.29
C ARG A 418 0.00 7.79 23.39
N ARG A 419 1.01 8.65 23.43
CA ARG A 419 2.42 8.25 23.62
C ARG A 419 2.70 7.75 25.03
N LEU A 420 2.30 8.51 26.05
CA LEU A 420 2.45 8.11 27.45
C LEU A 420 1.75 6.78 27.72
N TYR A 421 0.54 6.60 27.17
CA TYR A 421 -0.19 5.34 27.24
C TYR A 421 0.53 4.19 26.55
N ARG A 422 1.10 4.41 25.35
CA ARG A 422 1.90 3.37 24.68
C ARG A 422 3.10 2.95 25.52
N TRP A 423 3.84 3.90 26.11
CA TRP A 423 5.02 3.57 26.93
C TRP A 423 4.65 2.77 28.17
N SER A 424 3.57 3.14 28.86
CA SER A 424 3.13 2.38 30.03
C SER A 424 2.69 0.95 29.72
N HIS A 425 2.37 0.63 28.46
CA HIS A 425 1.97 -0.72 28.04
C HIS A 425 3.14 -1.52 27.42
N THR A 426 4.13 -0.85 26.83
CA THR A 426 5.35 -1.53 26.36
C THR A 426 6.24 -1.96 27.53
N ASP A 427 6.23 -1.21 28.63
CA ASP A 427 6.99 -1.52 29.86
C ASP A 427 6.36 -2.63 30.72
N CYS A 428 5.19 -3.17 30.34
CA CYS A 428 4.49 -4.25 31.06
C CYS A 428 4.73 -5.67 30.50
N VAL A 429 5.67 -5.87 29.57
CA VAL A 429 6.09 -7.22 29.17
C VAL A 429 6.92 -7.83 30.31
N VAL A 430 6.28 -8.72 31.06
CA VAL A 430 6.79 -9.47 32.21
C VAL A 430 8.16 -10.09 31.89
N PRO A 431 9.19 -9.96 32.76
CA PRO A 431 10.42 -10.71 32.60
C PRO A 431 10.11 -12.20 32.79
N ASP A 432 10.49 -13.03 31.81
CA ASP A 432 10.44 -14.49 31.89
C ASP A 432 11.09 -14.96 33.20
N THR A 433 10.27 -15.29 34.19
CA THR A 433 10.70 -16.05 35.36
C THR A 433 10.89 -17.49 34.92
N ASN A 434 12.04 -17.79 34.33
CA ASN A 434 12.49 -19.17 34.19
C ASN A 434 13.99 -19.26 34.52
N THR A 435 14.25 -19.13 35.82
CA THR A 435 15.52 -19.58 36.41
C THR A 435 15.18 -20.49 37.60
N SER A 436 15.42 -21.79 37.38
CA SER A 436 15.79 -22.82 38.35
C SER A 436 14.95 -23.02 39.64
N ALA A 437 14.18 -24.11 39.67
CA ALA A 437 14.10 -25.03 40.83
C ALA A 437 13.38 -26.33 40.41
N GLY A 438 14.03 -27.48 40.58
CA GLY A 438 13.44 -28.81 40.40
C GLY A 438 14.30 -29.73 39.54
#